data_AF-A0A1N6RJN7-F1
#
_entry.id   AF-A0A1N6RJN7-F1
#
_cell.length_a   1.000
_cell.length_b   1.000
_cell.length_c   1.000
_cell.angle_alpha   90.00
_cell.angle_beta   90.00
_cell.angle_gamma   90.00
#
_symmetry.space_group_name_H-M   'P 1'
#
loop_
_entity.id
_entity.type
_entity.pdbx_description
1 polymer ?
#
loop_
_entity_poly.entity_id
_entity_poly.type
_entity_poly.pdbx_seq_one_letter_code
_entity_poly.pdbx_strand_id
1 'polypeptide(L)'
;MRAIRRNEKGQALTEAVVVCAVLVPLFLLIPIIGKYTHIKQQAQQATRNAAWEMTATQDHGLANQAKMKALMIDRAFARADSPIRSNSSGSATGNFDDTLLNTFSGKKLVLKQDASVTGRSEKSSPGFISGVISKFPKELPGDFPPNAKGYITVKTRIDIRNLQGRDGSPARYLAPFDNLGLQLNREQSLLVDAWNAAGSGAPGTRSSHKRSVIQQVESLVPTSNLKELSKGLDAIGSIPLPITRRLKDLDIGYIEPDIVPIKKLERYPVRGN
;
A
#
# COMPACT_ATOMS: atom_id res chain seq x y z
N MET A 1 -45.31 71.28 -10.78
CA MET A 1 -44.42 70.10 -10.79
C MET A 1 -44.36 69.50 -9.38
N ARG A 2 -44.97 68.33 -9.16
CA ARG A 2 -44.98 67.66 -7.84
C ARG A 2 -43.91 66.58 -7.85
N ALA A 3 -42.80 66.82 -7.14
CA ALA A 3 -41.74 65.83 -6.99
C ALA A 3 -42.19 64.73 -6.03
N ILE A 4 -42.41 63.52 -6.56
CA ILE A 4 -42.70 62.32 -5.77
C ILE A 4 -41.37 61.87 -5.16
N ARG A 5 -41.14 62.22 -3.88
CA ARG A 5 -40.04 61.62 -3.11
C ARG A 5 -40.41 60.17 -2.79
N ARG A 6 -39.82 59.22 -3.53
CA ARG A 6 -39.87 57.80 -3.16
C ARG A 6 -38.99 57.59 -1.92
N ASN A 7 -39.59 57.02 -0.88
CA ASN A 7 -38.86 56.52 0.28
C ASN A 7 -38.14 55.21 -0.11
N GLU A 8 -36.93 55.33 -0.63
CA GLU A 8 -35.95 54.25 -0.84
C GLU A 8 -35.35 53.78 0.51
N LYS A 9 -36.19 53.51 1.52
CA LYS A 9 -35.72 53.10 2.85
C LYS A 9 -36.00 51.61 3.06
N GLY A 10 -35.10 50.77 2.57
CA GLY A 10 -35.11 49.32 2.86
C GLY A 10 -34.61 48.42 1.72
N GLN A 11 -34.67 48.88 0.47
CA GLN A 11 -34.34 48.06 -0.71
C GLN A 11 -32.87 47.59 -0.71
N ALA A 12 -31.93 48.47 -0.37
CA ALA A 12 -30.52 48.12 -0.29
C ALA A 12 -30.23 47.03 0.76
N LEU A 13 -30.99 47.00 1.87
CA LEU A 13 -30.80 46.01 2.93
C LEU A 13 -31.37 44.65 2.51
N THR A 14 -32.52 44.63 1.83
CA THR A 14 -33.07 43.39 1.25
C THR A 14 -32.19 42.82 0.15
N GLU A 15 -31.64 43.66 -0.73
CA GLU A 15 -30.70 43.21 -1.78
C GLU A 15 -29.40 42.66 -1.17
N ALA A 16 -28.84 43.34 -0.17
CA ALA A 16 -27.66 42.87 0.54
C ALA A 16 -27.90 41.52 1.24
N VAL A 17 -29.06 41.32 1.87
CA VAL A 17 -29.42 40.04 2.51
C VAL A 17 -29.54 38.93 1.47
N VAL A 18 -30.19 39.19 0.33
CA VAL A 18 -30.31 38.22 -0.77
C VAL A 18 -28.93 37.85 -1.31
N VAL A 19 -28.05 38.84 -1.54
CA VAL A 19 -26.68 38.60 -1.99
C VAL A 19 -25.89 37.80 -0.94
N CYS A 20 -25.99 38.13 0.35
CA CYS A 20 -25.33 37.38 1.43
C CYS A 20 -25.85 35.94 1.55
N ALA A 21 -27.15 35.72 1.36
CA ALA A 21 -27.74 34.39 1.37
C ALA A 21 -27.16 33.46 0.29
N VAL A 22 -26.65 34.03 -0.82
CA VAL A 22 -25.99 33.28 -1.89
C VAL A 22 -24.47 33.22 -1.70
N LEU A 23 -23.83 34.36 -1.41
CA LEU A 23 -22.37 34.45 -1.31
C LEU A 23 -21.83 33.68 -0.09
N VAL A 24 -22.49 33.72 1.06
CA VAL A 24 -21.98 33.06 2.27
C VAL A 24 -21.87 31.54 2.08
N PRO A 25 -22.92 30.82 1.63
CA PRO A 25 -22.79 29.39 1.32
C PRO A 25 -21.72 29.10 0.27
N LEU A 26 -21.61 29.94 -0.76
CA LEU A 26 -20.61 29.78 -1.83
C LEU A 26 -19.18 29.88 -1.29
N PHE A 27 -18.91 30.87 -0.44
CA PHE A 27 -17.59 31.02 0.19
C PHE A 27 -17.28 29.88 1.16
N LEU A 28 -18.27 29.36 1.89
CA LEU A 28 -18.09 28.21 2.78
C LEU A 28 -17.82 26.90 2.01
N LEU A 29 -18.23 26.81 0.75
CA LEU A 29 -17.97 25.65 -0.10
C LEU A 29 -16.47 25.47 -0.37
N ILE A 30 -15.72 26.56 -0.51
CA ILE A 30 -14.28 26.54 -0.84
C ILE A 30 -13.46 25.71 0.17
N PRO A 31 -13.49 25.99 1.49
CA PRO A 31 -12.75 25.17 2.47
C PRO A 31 -13.30 23.74 2.59
N ILE A 32 -14.59 23.51 2.31
CA ILE A 32 -15.19 22.16 2.32
C ILE A 32 -14.58 21.31 1.20
N ILE A 33 -14.45 21.87 -0.01
CA ILE A 33 -13.79 21.21 -1.14
C ILE A 33 -12.32 20.92 -0.81
N GLY A 34 -11.62 21.84 -0.15
CA GLY A 34 -10.26 21.63 0.35
C GLY A 34 -10.16 20.42 1.28
N LYS A 35 -11.07 20.31 2.26
CA LYS A 35 -11.14 19.18 3.19
C LYS A 35 -11.41 17.85 2.47
N TYR A 36 -12.32 17.83 1.50
CA TYR A 36 -12.57 16.61 0.71
C TYR A 36 -11.39 16.23 -0.18
N THR A 37 -10.70 17.20 -0.75
CA THR A 37 -9.48 16.96 -1.54
C THR A 37 -8.38 16.37 -0.68
N HIS A 38 -8.22 16.88 0.54
CA HIS A 38 -7.27 16.36 1.52
C HIS A 38 -7.58 14.92 1.92
N ILE A 39 -8.85 14.59 2.24
CA ILE A 39 -9.29 13.20 2.49
C ILE A 39 -8.98 12.31 1.29
N LYS A 40 -9.24 12.81 0.08
CA LYS A 40 -8.95 12.10 -1.17
C LYS A 40 -7.46 11.79 -1.33
N GLN A 41 -6.58 12.72 -1.01
CA GLN A 41 -5.13 12.52 -1.10
C GLN A 41 -4.63 11.55 -0.04
N GLN A 42 -5.07 11.68 1.21
CA GLN A 42 -4.73 10.74 2.29
C GLN A 42 -5.22 9.33 1.97
N ALA A 43 -6.45 9.19 1.45
CA ALA A 43 -6.97 7.91 0.98
C ALA A 43 -6.09 7.28 -0.11
N GLN A 44 -5.60 8.07 -1.05
CA GLN A 44 -4.73 7.57 -2.11
C GLN A 44 -3.36 7.12 -1.58
N GLN A 45 -2.77 7.89 -0.66
CA GLN A 45 -1.53 7.50 0.01
C GLN A 45 -1.70 6.23 0.84
N ALA A 46 -2.84 6.12 1.54
CA ALA A 46 -3.25 4.94 2.28
C ALA A 46 -3.32 3.70 1.38
N THR A 47 -4.04 3.78 0.25
CA THR A 47 -4.15 2.67 -0.71
C THR A 47 -2.78 2.29 -1.27
N ARG A 48 -1.93 3.27 -1.61
CA ARG A 48 -0.57 3.01 -2.10
C ARG A 48 0.30 2.30 -1.06
N ASN A 49 0.28 2.75 0.19
CA ASN A 49 1.03 2.14 1.28
C ASN A 49 0.56 0.71 1.56
N ALA A 50 -0.75 0.47 1.52
CA ALA A 50 -1.31 -0.87 1.65
C ALA A 50 -0.89 -1.78 0.49
N ALA A 51 -0.92 -1.27 -0.75
CA ALA A 51 -0.44 -2.01 -1.91
C ALA A 51 1.06 -2.34 -1.83
N TRP A 52 1.88 -1.44 -1.26
CA TRP A 52 3.31 -1.70 -1.05
C TRP A 52 3.58 -2.71 0.06
N GLU A 53 2.81 -2.70 1.14
CA GLU A 53 2.96 -3.72 2.19
C GLU A 53 2.62 -5.13 1.69
N MET A 54 1.74 -5.23 0.72
CA MET A 54 1.45 -6.49 0.02
C MET A 54 2.64 -7.01 -0.78
N THR A 55 3.45 -6.12 -1.37
CA THR A 55 4.63 -6.53 -2.16
C THR A 55 5.79 -7.00 -1.27
N ALA A 56 5.89 -6.43 -0.07
CA ALA A 56 6.95 -6.72 0.88
C ALA A 56 6.57 -7.79 1.93
N THR A 57 5.65 -8.71 1.63
CA THR A 57 5.25 -9.79 2.55
C THR A 57 5.90 -11.12 2.15
N GLN A 58 6.49 -11.82 3.13
CA GLN A 58 7.35 -13.00 2.90
C GLN A 58 6.59 -14.24 2.39
N ASP A 59 5.33 -14.44 2.78
CA ASP A 59 4.58 -15.68 2.49
C ASP A 59 3.80 -15.67 1.17
N HIS A 60 4.00 -14.66 0.31
CA HIS A 60 3.19 -14.40 -0.90
C HIS A 60 1.68 -14.26 -0.68
N GLY A 61 1.18 -14.58 0.51
CA GLY A 61 -0.20 -14.47 0.91
C GLY A 61 -0.51 -13.07 1.43
N LEU A 62 -1.73 -12.65 1.20
CA LEU A 62 -2.72 -12.86 2.25
C LEU A 62 -2.54 -12.10 3.62
N ALA A 63 -1.52 -11.26 3.89
CA ALA A 63 -1.33 -10.45 5.12
C ALA A 63 -2.63 -9.99 5.83
N ASN A 64 -2.84 -10.32 7.11
CA ASN A 64 -4.10 -10.10 7.83
C ASN A 64 -4.74 -8.72 7.56
N GLN A 65 -6.00 -8.71 7.10
CA GLN A 65 -6.75 -7.50 6.71
C GLN A 65 -6.87 -6.47 7.84
N ALA A 66 -7.05 -6.91 9.09
CA ALA A 66 -7.13 -6.02 10.23
C ALA A 66 -5.78 -5.33 10.49
N LYS A 67 -4.68 -6.08 10.38
CA LYS A 67 -3.31 -5.55 10.50
C LYS A 67 -3.01 -4.57 9.36
N MET A 68 -3.42 -4.90 8.13
CA MET A 68 -3.25 -4.04 6.97
C MET A 68 -4.04 -2.73 7.12
N LYS A 69 -5.31 -2.80 7.54
CA LYS A 69 -6.13 -1.63 7.85
C LYS A 69 -5.44 -0.76 8.91
N ALA A 70 -4.98 -1.36 10.01
CA ALA A 70 -4.33 -0.62 11.08
C ALA A 70 -3.04 0.07 10.61
N LEU A 71 -2.17 -0.64 9.89
CA LEU A 71 -0.92 -0.08 9.32
C LEU A 71 -1.18 1.04 8.30
N MET A 72 -2.19 0.85 7.45
CA MET A 72 -2.59 1.84 6.46
C MET A 72 -3.03 3.15 7.14
N ILE A 73 -3.92 3.04 8.12
CA ILE A 73 -4.44 4.17 8.88
C ILE A 73 -3.32 4.86 9.65
N ASP A 74 -2.49 4.09 10.36
CA ASP A 74 -1.38 4.60 11.18
C ASP A 74 -0.31 5.33 10.35
N ARG A 75 -0.14 5.02 9.06
CA ARG A 75 0.85 5.69 8.21
C ARG A 75 0.31 6.85 7.39
N ALA A 76 -0.90 6.72 6.86
CA ALA A 76 -1.47 7.74 5.98
C ALA A 76 -2.09 8.90 6.74
N PHE A 77 -2.53 8.67 7.98
CA PHE A 77 -3.23 9.65 8.82
C PHE A 77 -2.46 10.00 10.10
N ALA A 78 -1.21 9.57 10.24
CA ALA A 78 -0.34 9.98 11.34
C ALA A 78 0.13 11.43 11.17
N ARG A 79 0.66 11.99 12.26
CA ARG A 79 1.31 13.32 12.23
C ARG A 79 2.61 13.23 11.44
N ALA A 80 3.03 14.36 10.87
CA ALA A 80 4.25 14.42 10.06
C ALA A 80 5.54 14.02 10.81
N ASP A 81 5.56 14.17 12.14
CA ASP A 81 6.65 13.83 13.06
C ASP A 81 6.53 12.40 13.64
N SER A 82 5.47 11.66 13.29
CA SER A 82 5.26 10.32 13.83
C SER A 82 6.28 9.32 13.27
N PRO A 83 6.91 8.50 14.13
CA PRO A 83 7.88 7.51 13.67
C PRO A 83 7.22 6.43 12.82
N ILE A 84 7.81 6.12 11.67
CA ILE A 84 7.30 5.05 10.80
C ILE A 84 7.60 3.69 11.42
N ARG A 85 6.53 2.97 11.80
CA ARG A 85 6.61 1.63 12.39
C ARG A 85 6.11 0.57 11.40
N SER A 86 6.57 -0.66 11.59
CA SER A 86 6.08 -1.82 10.80
C SER A 86 5.05 -2.64 11.54
N ASN A 87 4.81 -2.29 12.81
CA ASN A 87 3.68 -2.75 13.58
C ASN A 87 2.80 -1.53 13.84
N SER A 88 1.49 -1.69 13.71
CA SER A 88 0.55 -0.63 14.08
C SER A 88 0.59 -0.47 15.59
N SER A 89 0.95 0.72 16.08
CA SER A 89 0.83 1.05 17.51
C SER A 89 -0.48 1.76 17.87
N GLY A 90 -1.29 2.11 16.86
CA GLY A 90 -2.53 2.87 17.04
C GLY A 90 -3.78 2.00 17.22
N SER A 91 -4.73 2.51 18.00
CA SER A 91 -6.11 1.99 18.04
C SER A 91 -6.75 2.11 16.66
N ALA A 92 -7.46 1.06 16.23
CA ALA A 92 -8.23 1.03 14.98
C ALA A 92 -9.54 1.85 15.05
N THR A 93 -9.85 2.40 16.22
CA THR A 93 -11.04 3.20 16.50
C THR A 93 -10.66 4.57 17.06
N GLY A 94 -11.58 5.53 16.91
CA GLY A 94 -11.42 6.88 17.45
C GLY A 94 -11.00 7.93 16.43
N ASN A 95 -10.52 9.06 16.96
CA ASN A 95 -10.28 10.28 16.20
C ASN A 95 -8.93 10.29 15.50
N PHE A 96 -8.88 10.99 14.37
CA PHE A 96 -7.63 11.48 13.81
C PHE A 96 -7.20 12.78 14.48
N ASP A 97 -5.88 12.98 14.55
CA ASP A 97 -5.25 14.19 15.08
C ASP A 97 -5.33 15.36 14.08
N ASP A 98 -5.57 15.05 12.79
CA ASP A 98 -5.68 16.03 11.72
C ASP A 98 -6.98 16.86 11.82
N THR A 99 -6.82 18.17 11.92
CA THR A 99 -7.92 19.13 12.04
C THR A 99 -8.70 19.30 10.73
N LEU A 100 -8.08 18.99 9.59
CA LEU A 100 -8.76 19.03 8.29
C LEU A 100 -9.81 17.92 8.16
N LEU A 101 -9.71 16.87 8.98
CA LEU A 101 -10.70 15.79 9.10
C LEU A 101 -11.84 16.11 10.07
N ASN A 102 -11.94 17.37 10.49
CA ASN A 102 -13.10 17.91 11.21
C ASN A 102 -13.94 18.80 10.28
N THR A 103 -15.23 18.94 10.56
CA THR A 103 -16.10 19.96 9.99
C THR A 103 -15.64 21.36 10.43
N PHE A 104 -16.17 22.40 9.79
CA PHE A 104 -15.96 23.79 10.21
C PHE A 104 -16.47 24.06 11.65
N SER A 105 -17.40 23.24 12.14
CA SER A 105 -17.96 23.33 13.50
C SER A 105 -17.19 22.48 14.54
N GLY A 106 -16.09 21.85 14.14
CA GLY A 106 -15.25 21.02 15.02
C GLY A 106 -15.75 19.58 15.23
N LYS A 107 -16.82 19.16 14.53
CA LYS A 107 -17.29 17.77 14.53
C LYS A 107 -16.38 16.91 13.66
N LYS A 108 -16.34 15.60 13.90
CA LYS A 108 -15.47 14.68 13.16
C LYS A 108 -16.09 14.34 11.81
N LEU A 109 -15.36 14.57 10.73
CA LEU A 109 -15.79 14.28 9.36
C LEU A 109 -15.46 12.84 8.96
N VAL A 110 -14.33 12.32 9.47
CA VAL A 110 -13.90 10.93 9.28
C VAL A 110 -13.31 10.42 10.59
N LEU A 111 -13.66 9.19 10.99
CA LEU A 111 -13.00 8.46 12.08
C LEU A 111 -12.18 7.29 11.56
N LYS A 112 -11.27 6.77 12.39
CA LYS A 112 -10.43 5.61 12.06
C LYS A 112 -11.26 4.37 11.68
N GLN A 113 -12.40 4.18 12.35
CA GLN A 113 -13.30 3.07 12.05
C GLN A 113 -14.00 3.19 10.69
N ASP A 114 -14.19 4.41 10.18
CA ASP A 114 -14.87 4.72 8.92
C ASP A 114 -13.98 4.42 7.70
N ALA A 115 -12.68 4.16 7.91
CA ALA A 115 -11.76 3.68 6.90
C ALA A 115 -11.71 2.15 6.86
N SER A 116 -11.80 1.54 5.68
CA SER A 116 -11.72 0.08 5.50
C SER A 116 -10.94 -0.30 4.25
N VAL A 117 -10.36 -1.50 4.26
CA VAL A 117 -9.71 -2.12 3.11
C VAL A 117 -10.62 -3.27 2.68
N THR A 118 -11.33 -3.15 1.57
CA THR A 118 -12.45 -4.04 1.21
C THR A 118 -12.15 -4.96 0.04
N GLY A 119 -11.35 -4.50 -0.93
CA GLY A 119 -11.05 -5.26 -2.13
C GLY A 119 -9.68 -5.86 -2.03
N ARG A 120 -9.62 -7.18 -1.90
CA ARG A 120 -8.40 -7.96 -1.97
C ARG A 120 -8.63 -9.09 -2.94
N SER A 121 -7.94 -9.07 -4.06
CA SER A 121 -8.05 -10.14 -5.04
C SER A 121 -6.66 -10.44 -5.57
N GLU A 122 -6.21 -11.66 -5.33
CA GLU A 122 -5.22 -12.33 -6.17
C GLU A 122 -6.02 -12.90 -7.34
N LYS A 123 -5.97 -12.24 -8.49
CA LYS A 123 -6.56 -12.77 -9.73
C LYS A 123 -5.45 -13.01 -10.73
N SER A 124 -5.64 -13.96 -11.63
CA SER A 124 -4.85 -13.99 -12.85
C SER A 124 -4.99 -12.62 -13.54
N SER A 125 -3.89 -12.02 -13.99
CA SER A 125 -3.94 -10.71 -14.63
C SER A 125 -5.03 -10.70 -15.72
N PRO A 126 -5.91 -9.67 -15.76
CA PRO A 126 -6.83 -9.49 -16.88
C PRO A 126 -6.06 -9.43 -18.20
N GLY A 127 -6.75 -9.77 -19.30
CA GLY A 127 -6.21 -10.04 -20.62
C GLY A 127 -5.13 -9.07 -21.13
N PHE A 128 -4.40 -9.54 -22.16
CA PHE A 128 -3.12 -9.06 -22.66
C PHE A 128 -1.90 -9.52 -21.84
N ILE A 129 -1.86 -9.28 -20.53
CA ILE A 129 -0.71 -9.70 -19.69
C ILE A 129 -0.68 -11.22 -19.50
N SER A 130 -1.84 -11.88 -19.34
CA SER A 130 -1.90 -13.35 -19.28
C SER A 130 -1.38 -14.01 -20.56
N GLY A 131 -1.60 -13.38 -21.72
CA GLY A 131 -1.10 -13.82 -23.02
C GLY A 131 0.40 -13.59 -23.23
N VAL A 132 1.00 -12.63 -22.53
CA VAL A 132 2.46 -12.42 -22.52
C VAL A 132 3.14 -13.38 -21.55
N ILE A 133 2.57 -13.57 -20.35
CA ILE A 133 3.08 -14.53 -19.35
C ILE A 133 2.98 -15.97 -19.88
N SER A 134 1.92 -16.33 -20.60
CA SER A 134 1.79 -17.67 -21.18
C SER A 134 2.74 -17.93 -22.36
N LYS A 135 3.27 -16.87 -22.98
CA LYS A 135 4.27 -16.92 -24.06
C LYS A 135 5.71 -16.90 -23.54
N PHE A 136 5.90 -16.72 -22.23
CA PHE A 136 7.23 -16.86 -21.64
C PHE A 136 7.67 -18.33 -21.75
N PRO A 137 8.92 -18.62 -22.18
CA PRO A 137 9.37 -20.00 -22.36
C PRO A 137 9.28 -20.76 -21.05
N LYS A 138 8.44 -21.81 -21.01
CA LYS A 138 8.39 -22.76 -19.87
C LYS A 138 9.63 -23.65 -19.80
N GLU A 139 10.50 -23.54 -20.79
CA GLU A 139 11.70 -24.36 -21.03
C GLU A 139 12.98 -23.70 -20.49
N LEU A 140 12.91 -22.48 -19.93
CA LEU A 140 14.00 -21.93 -19.13
C LEU A 140 14.19 -22.83 -17.90
N PRO A 141 15.42 -23.30 -17.61
CA PRO A 141 15.67 -24.26 -16.54
C PRO A 141 15.44 -23.63 -15.16
N GLY A 142 14.25 -23.82 -14.57
CA GLY A 142 13.88 -23.43 -13.21
C GLY A 142 12.53 -22.71 -13.13
N ASP A 143 12.03 -22.46 -11.92
CA ASP A 143 10.71 -21.83 -11.64
C ASP A 143 10.72 -20.30 -11.90
N PHE A 144 11.21 -19.87 -13.08
CA PHE A 144 11.21 -18.48 -13.56
C PHE A 144 9.96 -18.05 -14.39
N PRO A 145 8.73 -18.57 -14.21
CA PRO A 145 7.57 -17.82 -14.70
C PRO A 145 7.18 -16.73 -13.68
N PRO A 146 6.91 -15.49 -14.15
CA PRO A 146 6.42 -14.42 -13.28
C PRO A 146 5.17 -14.87 -12.55
N ASN A 147 4.99 -14.45 -11.30
CA ASN A 147 3.87 -14.90 -10.46
C ASN A 147 2.52 -14.74 -11.18
N ALA A 148 1.92 -15.86 -11.61
CA ALA A 148 0.64 -15.86 -12.32
C ALA A 148 -0.52 -15.35 -11.44
N LYS A 149 -0.34 -15.35 -10.12
CA LYS A 149 -1.26 -14.79 -9.11
C LYS A 149 -0.75 -13.46 -8.52
N GLY A 150 0.21 -12.82 -9.17
CA GLY A 150 0.85 -11.59 -8.71
C GLY A 150 0.04 -10.31 -8.93
N TYR A 151 -1.13 -10.38 -9.56
CA TYR A 151 -1.98 -9.19 -9.73
C TYR A 151 -2.74 -8.92 -8.42
N ILE A 152 -2.27 -7.91 -7.70
CA ILE A 152 -2.81 -7.50 -6.41
C ILE A 152 -3.59 -6.22 -6.64
N THR A 153 -4.90 -6.27 -6.37
CA THR A 153 -5.75 -5.09 -6.28
C THR A 153 -6.06 -4.80 -4.83
N VAL A 154 -5.75 -3.59 -4.38
CA VAL A 154 -6.12 -3.06 -3.08
C VAL A 154 -7.20 -2.00 -3.28
N LYS A 155 -8.35 -2.18 -2.64
CA LYS A 155 -9.40 -1.16 -2.57
C LYS A 155 -9.57 -0.63 -1.15
N THR A 156 -9.45 0.68 -1.02
CA THR A 156 -9.71 1.40 0.22
C THR A 156 -11.02 2.14 0.11
N ARG A 157 -11.83 2.05 1.15
CA ARG A 157 -13.08 2.78 1.30
C ARG A 157 -12.97 3.69 2.52
N ILE A 158 -13.40 4.93 2.38
CA ILE A 158 -13.53 5.88 3.48
C ILE A 158 -14.94 6.43 3.44
N ASP A 159 -15.69 6.19 4.51
CA ASP A 159 -17.02 6.75 4.69
C ASP A 159 -16.89 8.16 5.31
N ILE A 160 -17.40 9.17 4.60
CA ILE A 160 -17.33 10.57 5.00
C ILE A 160 -18.67 10.92 5.62
N ARG A 161 -18.63 11.45 6.84
CA ARG A 161 -19.84 11.84 7.58
C ARG A 161 -20.44 13.12 7.01
N ASN A 162 -21.74 13.28 7.22
CA ASN A 162 -22.46 14.48 6.82
C ASN A 162 -22.01 15.72 7.61
N LEU A 163 -22.15 16.89 6.99
CA LEU A 163 -21.80 18.16 7.64
C LEU A 163 -22.80 18.49 8.76
N GLN A 164 -22.28 18.65 9.97
CA GLN A 164 -23.05 18.97 11.17
C GLN A 164 -22.66 20.34 11.73
N GLY A 165 -23.61 21.03 12.33
CA GLY A 165 -23.41 22.21 13.16
C GLY A 165 -22.71 21.89 14.48
N ARG A 166 -22.42 22.92 15.28
CA ARG A 166 -21.72 22.79 16.57
C ARG A 166 -22.53 22.00 17.60
N ASP A 167 -23.84 22.19 17.56
CA ASP A 167 -24.89 21.47 18.28
C ASP A 167 -25.10 20.03 17.78
N GLY A 168 -24.52 19.67 16.63
CA GLY A 168 -24.71 18.36 16.00
C GLY A 168 -25.92 18.28 15.07
N SER A 169 -26.66 19.38 14.89
CA SER A 169 -27.75 19.44 13.92
C SER A 169 -27.22 19.42 12.48
N PRO A 170 -28.02 18.99 11.48
CA PRO A 170 -27.62 19.06 10.08
C PRO A 170 -27.33 20.51 9.67
N ALA A 171 -26.22 20.76 8.97
CA ALA A 171 -25.86 22.08 8.49
C ALA A 171 -26.72 22.48 7.26
N ARG A 172 -28.02 22.74 7.47
CA ARG A 172 -29.03 22.97 6.40
C ARG A 172 -28.67 24.09 5.43
N TYR A 173 -27.91 25.09 5.87
CA TYR A 173 -27.42 26.19 5.02
C TYR A 173 -26.33 25.75 4.03
N LEU A 174 -25.87 24.49 4.11
CA LEU A 174 -24.97 23.83 3.18
C LEU A 174 -25.65 22.63 2.50
N ALA A 175 -26.98 22.58 2.44
CA ALA A 175 -27.68 21.56 1.67
C ALA A 175 -27.14 21.53 0.23
N PRO A 176 -26.89 20.33 -0.35
CA PRO A 176 -27.24 18.99 0.15
C PRO A 176 -26.14 18.29 0.99
N PHE A 177 -25.04 18.97 1.36
CA PHE A 177 -23.91 18.33 2.05
C PHE A 177 -24.19 17.90 3.50
N ASP A 178 -25.37 18.22 4.01
CA ASP A 178 -25.87 17.82 5.32
C ASP A 178 -26.49 16.40 5.32
N ASN A 179 -26.74 15.78 4.16
CA ASN A 179 -27.36 14.46 4.07
C ASN A 179 -26.85 13.50 2.98
N LEU A 180 -25.81 13.86 2.23
CA LEU A 180 -25.34 13.08 1.07
C LEU A 180 -24.78 11.68 1.39
N GLY A 181 -24.22 11.44 2.58
CA GLY A 181 -23.62 10.15 2.95
C GLY A 181 -22.47 9.76 2.02
N LEU A 182 -21.51 10.67 1.84
CA LEU A 182 -20.45 10.52 0.85
C LEU A 182 -19.52 9.34 1.16
N GLN A 183 -19.27 8.50 0.15
CA GLN A 183 -18.30 7.41 0.24
C GLN A 183 -17.17 7.61 -0.76
N LEU A 184 -15.94 7.51 -0.28
CA LEU A 184 -14.74 7.61 -1.08
C LEU A 184 -14.14 6.23 -1.32
N ASN A 185 -14.07 5.81 -2.58
CA ASN A 185 -13.43 4.55 -2.97
C ASN A 185 -12.13 4.84 -3.73
N ARG A 186 -11.02 4.22 -3.32
CA ARG A 186 -9.71 4.28 -4.00
C ARG A 186 -9.22 2.87 -4.29
N GLU A 187 -8.61 2.72 -5.45
CA GLU A 187 -8.15 1.42 -5.96
C GLU A 187 -6.75 1.58 -6.53
N GLN A 188 -5.86 0.69 -6.12
CA GLN A 188 -4.52 0.55 -6.68
C GLN A 188 -4.34 -0.91 -7.07
N SER A 189 -3.95 -1.14 -8.32
CA SER A 189 -3.56 -2.46 -8.81
C SER A 189 -2.07 -2.45 -9.11
N LEU A 190 -1.39 -3.53 -8.71
CA LEU A 190 0.02 -3.75 -9.00
C LEU A 190 0.18 -5.21 -9.45
N LEU A 191 1.00 -5.42 -10.47
CA LEU A 191 1.53 -6.75 -10.77
C LEU A 191 2.83 -6.90 -10.00
N VAL A 192 2.88 -7.88 -9.12
CA VAL A 192 3.95 -8.03 -8.13
C VAL A 192 4.54 -9.42 -8.23
N ASP A 193 5.87 -9.46 -8.32
CA ASP A 193 6.63 -10.68 -8.13
C ASP A 193 7.54 -10.52 -6.91
N ALA A 194 7.18 -11.18 -5.81
CA ALA A 194 7.78 -10.98 -4.50
C ALA A 194 8.94 -11.97 -4.23
N TRP A 195 9.76 -12.27 -5.23
CA TRP A 195 10.87 -13.24 -5.11
C TRP A 195 11.96 -12.78 -4.14
N ASN A 196 12.24 -11.48 -4.07
CA ASN A 196 13.17 -10.91 -3.08
C ASN A 196 12.59 -10.89 -1.66
N ALA A 197 11.27 -10.78 -1.50
CA ALA A 197 10.61 -10.77 -0.20
C ALA A 197 10.49 -12.17 0.40
N ALA A 198 10.59 -13.24 -0.41
CA ALA A 198 10.53 -14.63 0.01
C ALA A 198 11.77 -15.10 0.79
N GLY A 199 12.78 -14.25 0.94
CA GLY A 199 14.03 -14.56 1.63
C GLY A 199 15.13 -15.06 0.71
N SER A 200 16.30 -15.31 1.29
CA SER A 200 17.50 -15.74 0.57
C SER A 200 17.35 -17.12 -0.07
N GLY A 201 16.70 -18.06 0.60
CA GLY A 201 16.72 -19.48 0.20
C GLY A 201 17.95 -20.24 0.67
N ALA A 202 18.75 -19.66 1.57
CA ALA A 202 20.02 -20.25 1.98
C ALA A 202 19.81 -21.51 2.85
N PRO A 203 20.65 -22.56 2.73
CA PRO A 203 20.58 -23.74 3.57
C PRO A 203 20.61 -23.38 5.07
N GLY A 204 19.71 -23.97 5.87
CA GLY A 204 19.61 -23.69 7.31
C GLY A 204 18.79 -22.44 7.68
N THR A 205 18.24 -21.72 6.69
CA THR A 205 17.22 -20.69 6.92
C THR A 205 15.81 -21.29 6.83
N ARG A 206 14.83 -20.68 7.51
CA ARG A 206 13.42 -21.15 7.49
C ARG A 206 12.73 -20.96 6.11
N SER A 207 13.36 -20.26 5.15
CA SER A 207 12.77 -19.91 3.85
C SER A 207 13.36 -20.71 2.71
N SER A 208 13.15 -22.03 2.73
CA SER A 208 13.31 -22.84 1.51
C SER A 208 12.10 -22.65 0.57
N HIS A 209 11.78 -21.39 0.22
CA HIS A 209 10.68 -21.07 -0.71
C HIS A 209 11.17 -21.19 -2.15
N LYS A 210 10.33 -21.77 -3.03
CA LYS A 210 10.61 -21.91 -4.47
C LYS A 210 10.84 -20.58 -5.20
N ARG A 211 10.37 -19.48 -4.61
CA ARG A 211 10.56 -18.09 -5.10
C ARG A 211 11.65 -17.33 -4.36
N SER A 212 12.44 -17.97 -3.50
CA SER A 212 13.60 -17.32 -2.86
C SER A 212 14.65 -16.89 -3.89
N VAL A 213 15.49 -15.93 -3.50
CA VAL A 213 16.53 -15.37 -4.38
C VAL A 213 17.44 -16.46 -4.93
N ILE A 214 17.91 -17.40 -4.09
CA ILE A 214 18.77 -18.49 -4.54
C ILE A 214 18.07 -19.38 -5.57
N GLN A 215 16.81 -19.78 -5.35
CA GLN A 215 16.08 -20.64 -6.29
C GLN A 215 15.83 -19.97 -7.64
N GLN A 216 15.62 -18.65 -7.65
CA GLN A 216 15.45 -17.88 -8.88
C GLN A 216 16.78 -17.65 -9.59
N VAL A 217 17.86 -17.31 -8.87
CA VAL A 217 19.19 -17.09 -9.48
C VAL A 217 19.81 -18.41 -9.96
N GLU A 218 19.60 -19.52 -9.24
CA GLU A 218 20.07 -20.86 -9.61
C GLU A 218 19.51 -21.32 -10.97
N SER A 219 18.32 -20.83 -11.37
CA SER A 219 17.73 -21.08 -12.68
C SER A 219 18.40 -20.31 -13.83
N LEU A 220 19.01 -19.16 -13.52
CA LEU A 220 19.58 -18.23 -14.51
C LEU A 220 21.09 -18.36 -14.65
N VAL A 221 21.72 -19.12 -13.78
CA VAL A 221 23.16 -19.39 -13.78
C VAL A 221 23.36 -20.82 -14.32
N PRO A 222 23.73 -21.02 -15.59
CA PRO A 222 23.92 -22.36 -16.15
C PRO A 222 24.92 -23.21 -15.36
N THR A 223 25.86 -22.55 -14.68
CA THR A 223 26.89 -23.19 -13.83
C THR A 223 26.36 -23.72 -12.49
N SER A 224 25.19 -23.31 -12.00
CA SER A 224 24.59 -23.91 -10.79
C SER A 224 23.82 -25.21 -11.09
N ASN A 225 23.35 -25.41 -12.32
CA ASN A 225 22.84 -26.72 -12.78
C ASN A 225 23.96 -27.75 -13.01
N LEU A 226 25.23 -27.30 -13.01
CA LEU A 226 26.43 -28.15 -13.07
C LEU A 226 26.87 -28.65 -11.68
N LYS A 227 25.97 -28.69 -10.68
CA LYS A 227 26.22 -29.35 -9.37
C LYS A 227 26.69 -30.81 -9.53
N GLU A 228 26.26 -31.51 -10.58
CA GLU A 228 26.78 -32.84 -10.94
C GLU A 228 28.29 -32.81 -11.33
N LEU A 229 28.75 -31.73 -11.97
CA LEU A 229 30.17 -31.52 -12.27
C LEU A 229 30.98 -31.28 -11.00
N SER A 230 30.44 -30.54 -10.02
CA SER A 230 31.08 -30.33 -8.71
C SER A 230 31.22 -31.62 -7.91
N LYS A 231 30.21 -32.51 -7.92
CA LYS A 231 30.32 -33.87 -7.35
C LYS A 231 31.39 -34.70 -8.06
N GLY A 232 31.52 -34.57 -9.38
CA GLY A 232 32.58 -35.21 -10.17
C GLY A 232 33.97 -34.65 -9.85
N LEU A 233 34.09 -33.34 -9.64
CA LEU A 233 35.30 -32.66 -9.22
C LEU A 233 35.69 -33.00 -7.77
N ASP A 234 34.73 -33.14 -6.86
CA ASP A 234 34.94 -33.64 -5.49
C ASP A 234 35.40 -35.11 -5.48
N ALA A 235 34.84 -35.93 -6.36
CA ALA A 235 35.27 -37.31 -6.56
C ALA A 235 36.71 -37.38 -7.10
N ILE A 236 37.09 -36.50 -8.04
CA ILE A 236 38.48 -36.37 -8.53
C ILE A 236 39.40 -35.74 -7.48
N GLY A 237 38.89 -34.83 -6.65
CA GLY A 237 39.56 -34.20 -5.52
C GLY A 237 39.90 -35.14 -4.37
N SER A 238 39.24 -36.30 -4.30
CA SER A 238 39.52 -37.37 -3.33
C SER A 238 40.75 -38.23 -3.67
N ILE A 239 41.27 -38.09 -4.89
CA ILE A 239 42.51 -38.73 -5.34
C ILE A 239 43.69 -37.94 -4.75
N PRO A 240 44.70 -38.59 -4.12
CA PRO A 240 45.77 -37.90 -3.38
C PRO A 240 46.85 -37.38 -4.35
N LEU A 241 46.50 -36.40 -5.17
CA LEU A 241 47.44 -35.67 -6.02
C LEU A 241 47.52 -34.20 -5.55
N PRO A 242 48.69 -33.55 -5.55
CA PRO A 242 48.86 -32.19 -5.04
C PRO A 242 48.04 -31.13 -5.80
N ILE A 243 47.67 -31.41 -7.06
CA ILE A 243 46.86 -30.52 -7.91
C ILE A 243 45.35 -30.67 -7.61
N THR A 244 44.87 -31.88 -7.28
CA THR A 244 43.45 -32.18 -7.07
C THR A 244 42.91 -31.64 -5.74
N ARG A 245 43.79 -31.43 -4.74
CA ARG A 245 43.44 -30.81 -3.45
C ARG A 245 42.95 -29.36 -3.57
N ARG A 246 43.39 -28.62 -4.60
CA ARG A 246 42.97 -27.23 -4.88
C ARG A 246 41.60 -27.14 -5.58
N LEU A 247 41.17 -28.21 -6.25
CA LEU A 247 39.87 -28.27 -6.94
C LEU A 247 38.71 -28.52 -5.98
N LYS A 248 38.99 -29.11 -4.81
CA LYS A 248 38.02 -29.32 -3.71
C LYS A 248 37.57 -28.03 -3.03
N ASP A 249 38.37 -26.96 -3.12
CA ASP A 249 38.06 -25.65 -2.52
C ASP A 249 37.22 -24.76 -3.47
N LEU A 250 36.86 -25.26 -4.66
CA LEU A 250 36.15 -24.48 -5.69
C LEU A 250 34.65 -24.79 -5.67
N ASP A 251 33.88 -23.93 -5.01
CA ASP A 251 32.42 -24.08 -4.93
C ASP A 251 31.74 -23.52 -6.20
N ILE A 252 31.62 -24.37 -7.23
CA ILE A 252 31.04 -23.97 -8.52
C ILE A 252 29.54 -23.73 -8.35
N GLY A 253 29.11 -22.48 -8.61
CA GLY A 253 27.70 -22.08 -8.47
C GLY A 253 27.34 -21.54 -7.09
N TYR A 254 28.31 -21.10 -6.30
CA TYR A 254 28.08 -20.38 -5.04
C TYR A 254 27.28 -19.09 -5.29
N ILE A 255 26.14 -18.96 -4.59
CA ILE A 255 25.25 -17.78 -4.65
C ILE A 255 25.05 -17.30 -3.22
N GLU A 256 25.54 -16.10 -2.91
CA GLU A 256 25.31 -15.42 -1.64
C GLU A 256 24.45 -14.17 -1.87
N PRO A 257 23.15 -14.21 -1.53
CA PRO A 257 22.27 -13.07 -1.73
C PRO A 257 22.51 -11.97 -0.68
N ASP A 258 22.41 -10.71 -1.10
CA ASP A 258 22.61 -9.53 -0.25
C ASP A 258 21.52 -9.38 0.83
N ILE A 259 21.91 -8.80 1.96
CA ILE A 259 21.12 -8.70 3.19
C ILE A 259 20.08 -7.57 3.04
N VAL A 260 18.83 -7.95 2.80
CA VAL A 260 17.67 -7.04 2.83
C VAL A 260 17.36 -6.55 4.27
N PRO A 261 16.57 -5.46 4.46
CA PRO A 261 16.35 -4.86 5.77
C PRO A 261 15.85 -5.82 6.88
N ILE A 262 16.57 -5.85 8.01
CA ILE A 262 16.43 -6.75 9.18
C ILE A 262 14.99 -7.08 9.61
N LYS A 263 14.08 -6.11 9.50
CA LYS A 263 12.72 -6.19 10.04
C LYS A 263 11.78 -7.14 9.28
N LYS A 264 12.16 -7.53 8.06
CA LYS A 264 11.43 -8.44 7.19
C LYS A 264 12.32 -9.63 6.79
N LEU A 265 13.36 -9.94 7.59
CA LEU A 265 14.28 -11.05 7.33
C LEU A 265 13.80 -12.36 7.97
N GLU A 266 14.19 -13.47 7.35
CA GLU A 266 14.43 -14.72 8.07
C GLU A 266 15.50 -14.51 9.14
N ARG A 267 15.49 -15.32 10.21
CA ARG A 267 16.71 -15.48 11.00
C ARG A 267 17.74 -16.24 10.15
N TYR A 268 18.86 -15.59 9.87
CA TYR A 268 20.01 -16.23 9.25
C TYR A 268 20.85 -16.95 10.31
N PRO A 269 21.38 -18.15 10.02
CA PRO A 269 22.41 -18.74 10.85
C PRO A 269 23.64 -17.82 10.80
N VAL A 270 24.13 -17.41 11.97
CA VAL A 270 25.41 -16.70 12.09
C VAL A 270 26.48 -17.72 11.70
N ARG A 271 27.26 -17.43 10.65
CA ARG A 271 28.42 -18.25 10.29
C ARG A 271 29.40 -18.18 11.48
N GLY A 272 29.60 -19.30 12.16
CA GLY A 272 30.68 -19.42 13.13
C GLY A 272 32.02 -19.23 12.41
N ASN A 273 32.88 -18.40 12.98
CA ASN A 273 34.28 -18.28 12.58
C ASN A 273 35.00 -19.62 12.69
#